data_AF-A0A3D3WZ12-F1
#
_entry.id   AF-A0A3D3WZ12-F1
#
_cell.length_a   1.000
_cell.length_b   1.000
_cell.length_c   1.000
_cell.angle_alpha   90.00
_cell.angle_beta   90.00
_cell.angle_gamma   90.00
#
_symmetry.space_group_name_H-M   'P 1'
#
loop_
_entity.id
_entity.type
_entity.pdbx_description
1 polymer ?
#
loop_
_entity_poly.entity_id
_entity_poly.type
_entity_poly.pdbx_seq_one_letter_code
_entity_poly.pdbx_strand_id
1 'polypeptide(L)'
;MQEERKTYQETKDIDLVHRMLKEQFESFLKGTLGLDEKLKEEILKRGWGLAGIKKGNTIIATKIPKSGYLAEYIKETNPEKKRQYYCHCPRMRDALKTSEAISPTYCYCGAGFYKGIWEEILQKPVEVKLLESVLKGDDVCKIAVHLPLSQSTASTPARV
;
A
#
# COMPACT_ATOMS: atom_id res chain seq x y z
N MET A 1 -3.15 1.40 13.97
CA MET A 1 -3.54 2.75 13.49
C MET A 1 -3.81 3.75 14.62
N GLN A 2 -4.42 3.37 15.76
CA GLN A 2 -4.66 4.33 16.87
C GLN A 2 -3.36 4.86 17.49
N GLU A 3 -2.34 4.02 17.63
CA GLU A 3 -1.05 4.40 18.20
C GLU A 3 -0.28 5.36 17.28
N GLU A 4 -0.22 5.05 15.99
CA GLU A 4 0.42 5.83 14.94
C GLU A 4 -0.24 7.19 14.78
N ARG A 5 -1.58 7.23 14.85
CA ARG A 5 -2.35 8.48 14.90
C ARG A 5 -1.95 9.30 16.13
N LYS A 6 -1.94 8.70 17.32
CA LYS A 6 -1.57 9.40 18.56
C LYS A 6 -0.14 9.97 18.45
N THR A 7 0.82 9.16 18.01
CA THR A 7 2.20 9.61 17.80
C THR A 7 2.29 10.75 16.80
N TYR A 8 1.58 10.69 15.68
CA TYR A 8 1.54 11.80 14.73
C TYR A 8 0.92 13.06 15.35
N GLN A 9 -0.15 12.91 16.13
CA GLN A 9 -0.82 14.04 16.77
C GLN A 9 0.11 14.78 17.75
N GLU A 10 0.92 14.04 18.51
CA GLU A 10 1.85 14.57 19.50
C GLU A 10 3.12 15.17 18.86
N THR A 11 3.68 14.50 17.85
CA THR A 11 5.01 14.84 17.33
C THR A 11 4.98 15.64 16.02
N LYS A 12 3.90 15.51 15.24
CA LYS A 12 3.81 15.94 13.84
C LYS A 12 4.91 15.36 12.95
N ASP A 13 5.58 14.29 13.40
CA ASP A 13 6.69 13.65 12.69
C ASP A 13 6.16 12.47 11.86
N ILE A 14 6.01 12.69 10.55
CA ILE A 14 5.60 11.64 9.61
C ILE A 14 6.68 10.56 9.47
N ASP A 15 7.96 10.91 9.58
CA ASP A 15 9.06 9.97 9.42
C ASP A 15 9.13 9.01 10.61
N LEU A 16 8.81 9.48 11.82
CA LEU A 16 8.61 8.62 12.98
C LEU A 16 7.46 7.63 12.76
N VAL A 17 6.30 8.11 12.32
CA VAL A 17 5.12 7.27 12.11
C VAL A 17 5.32 6.26 10.98
N HIS A 18 5.98 6.67 9.89
CA HIS A 18 6.34 5.78 8.80
C HIS A 18 7.25 4.65 9.28
N ARG A 19 8.21 4.96 10.16
CA ARG A 19 9.10 3.96 10.78
C ARG A 19 8.32 2.98 11.66
N MET A 20 7.38 3.45 12.47
CA MET A 20 6.52 2.59 13.29
C MET A 20 5.74 1.59 12.41
N LEU A 21 5.12 2.07 11.33
CA LEU A 21 4.40 1.20 10.39
C LEU A 21 5.33 0.16 9.76
N LYS A 22 6.57 0.54 9.46
CA LYS A 22 7.57 -0.38 8.91
C LYS A 22 7.96 -1.46 9.93
N GLU A 23 8.24 -1.08 11.16
CA GLU A 23 8.61 -1.99 12.26
C GLU A 23 7.48 -2.97 12.61
N GLN A 24 6.24 -2.50 12.61
CA GLN A 24 5.06 -3.37 12.79
C GLN A 24 4.94 -4.38 11.65
N PHE A 25 5.14 -3.94 10.40
CA PHE A 25 5.08 -4.83 9.25
C PHE A 25 6.22 -5.86 9.27
N GLU A 26 7.44 -5.45 9.62
CA GLU A 26 8.58 -6.35 9.83
C GLU A 26 8.29 -7.39 10.92
N SER A 27 7.71 -6.97 12.04
CA SER A 27 7.31 -7.86 13.14
C SER A 27 6.23 -8.85 12.70
N PHE A 28 5.24 -8.39 11.93
CA PHE A 28 4.22 -9.25 11.33
C PHE A 28 4.82 -10.31 10.41
N LEU A 29 5.77 -9.94 9.53
CA LEU A 29 6.43 -10.90 8.65
C LEU A 29 7.24 -11.94 9.43
N LYS A 30 7.97 -11.52 10.47
CA LYS A 30 8.72 -12.44 11.34
C LYS A 30 7.81 -13.48 11.99
N GLY A 31 6.63 -13.06 12.43
CA GLY A 31 5.61 -13.93 13.02
C GLY A 31 4.75 -14.72 12.02
N THR A 32 4.89 -14.49 10.71
CA THR A 32 4.08 -15.20 9.71
C THR A 32 4.65 -16.59 9.44
N LEU A 33 3.95 -17.61 9.95
CA LEU A 33 4.31 -19.02 9.77
C LEU A 33 4.30 -19.40 8.28
N GLY A 34 5.39 -20.00 7.80
CA GLY A 34 5.49 -20.56 6.44
C GLY A 34 6.12 -19.64 5.38
N LEU A 35 6.60 -18.44 5.75
CA LEU A 35 7.48 -17.65 4.89
C LEU A 35 8.94 -17.94 5.21
N ASP A 36 9.73 -18.27 4.19
CA ASP A 36 11.18 -18.39 4.34
C ASP A 36 11.84 -17.01 4.53
N GLU A 37 13.02 -16.97 5.15
CA GLU A 37 13.71 -15.71 5.48
C GLU A 37 14.09 -14.90 4.24
N LYS A 38 14.48 -15.56 3.14
CA LYS A 38 14.87 -14.90 1.90
C LYS A 38 13.69 -14.15 1.28
N LEU A 39 12.51 -14.75 1.32
CA LEU A 39 11.27 -14.15 0.87
C LEU A 39 10.85 -12.98 1.77
N LYS A 40 11.01 -13.08 3.09
CA LYS A 40 10.76 -11.95 4.01
C LYS A 40 11.65 -10.75 3.65
N GLU A 41 12.95 -11.00 3.44
CA GLU A 41 13.90 -9.96 2.99
C GLU A 41 13.48 -9.36 1.64
N GLU A 42 13.04 -10.18 0.69
CA GLU A 42 12.57 -9.72 -0.61
C GLU A 42 11.32 -8.84 -0.50
N ILE A 43 10.34 -9.25 0.33
CA ILE A 43 9.13 -8.48 0.61
C ILE A 43 9.50 -7.10 1.18
N LEU A 44 10.41 -7.05 2.15
CA LEU A 44 10.88 -5.80 2.77
C LEU A 44 11.63 -4.93 1.76
N LYS A 45 12.54 -5.50 0.98
CA LYS A 45 13.32 -4.79 -0.05
C LYS A 45 12.43 -4.19 -1.14
N ARG A 46 11.37 -4.89 -1.54
CA ARG A 46 10.39 -4.41 -2.53
C ARG A 46 9.44 -3.34 -1.98
N GLY A 47 9.50 -3.02 -0.68
CA GLY A 47 8.59 -2.09 -0.03
C GLY A 47 7.15 -2.58 -0.02
N TRP A 48 6.95 -3.90 -0.01
CA TRP A 48 5.64 -4.50 0.08
C TRP A 48 5.08 -4.26 1.49
N GLY A 49 3.78 -4.04 1.60
CA GLY A 49 3.12 -3.85 2.89
C GLY A 49 2.53 -2.46 3.07
N LEU A 50 2.14 -2.16 4.31
CA LEU A 50 1.37 -0.96 4.65
C LEU A 50 2.21 0.31 4.62
N ALA A 51 3.45 0.23 5.12
CA ALA A 51 4.33 1.39 5.24
C ALA A 51 4.77 1.97 3.89
N GLY A 52 4.93 1.10 2.87
CA GLY A 52 5.50 1.50 1.58
C GLY A 52 6.89 2.16 1.70
N ILE A 53 7.35 2.75 0.61
CA ILE A 53 8.62 3.49 0.55
C ILE A 53 8.31 4.99 0.51
N LYS A 54 8.78 5.74 1.51
CA LYS A 54 8.66 7.20 1.54
C LYS A 54 9.71 7.86 0.64
N LYS A 55 9.27 8.78 -0.21
CA LYS A 55 10.09 9.63 -1.08
C LYS A 55 9.59 11.07 -0.95
N GLY A 56 10.28 11.88 -0.14
CA GLY A 56 9.81 13.23 0.19
C GLY A 56 8.45 13.19 0.88
N ASN A 57 7.44 13.80 0.26
CA ASN A 57 6.05 13.82 0.72
C ASN A 57 5.17 12.71 0.09
N THR A 58 5.75 11.76 -0.62
CA THR A 58 4.99 10.69 -1.28
C THR A 58 5.36 9.33 -0.70
N ILE A 59 4.35 8.52 -0.36
CA ILE A 59 4.52 7.11 -0.01
C ILE A 59 4.21 6.28 -1.25
N ILE A 60 5.16 5.45 -1.67
CA ILE A 60 4.95 4.46 -2.73
C ILE A 60 4.64 3.12 -2.05
N ALA A 61 3.37 2.80 -1.97
CA ALA A 61 2.91 1.53 -1.42
C ALA A 61 2.86 0.47 -2.52
N THR A 62 3.60 -0.62 -2.34
CA THR A 62 3.49 -1.81 -3.20
C THR A 62 2.64 -2.85 -2.48
N LYS A 63 1.60 -3.38 -3.11
CA LYS A 63 0.76 -4.39 -2.45
C LYS A 63 1.52 -5.72 -2.34
N ILE A 64 1.30 -6.43 -1.25
CA ILE A 64 1.65 -7.85 -1.13
C ILE A 64 0.59 -8.69 -1.86
N PRO A 65 0.92 -9.84 -2.50
CA PRO A 65 -0.04 -10.80 -3.00
C PRO A 65 -1.09 -11.17 -1.94
N LYS A 66 -2.27 -11.64 -2.38
CA LYS A 66 -3.30 -12.09 -1.43
C LYS A 66 -2.73 -13.21 -0.56
N SER A 67 -2.80 -13.04 0.77
CA SER A 67 -2.18 -13.95 1.75
C SER A 67 -2.51 -15.43 1.52
N GLY A 68 -3.78 -15.75 1.24
CA GLY A 68 -4.22 -17.13 0.94
C GLY A 68 -3.73 -17.70 -0.40
N TYR A 69 -2.96 -16.94 -1.18
CA TYR A 69 -2.37 -17.36 -2.47
C TYR A 69 -0.88 -17.02 -2.54
N LEU A 70 -0.26 -16.62 -1.41
CA LEU A 70 1.12 -16.13 -1.41
C LEU A 70 2.10 -17.24 -1.81
N ALA A 71 1.92 -18.46 -1.29
CA ALA A 71 2.75 -19.61 -1.63
C ALA A 71 2.65 -19.99 -3.12
N GLU A 72 1.43 -19.97 -3.67
CA GLU A 72 1.15 -20.22 -5.09
C GLU A 72 1.76 -19.12 -5.96
N TYR A 73 1.61 -17.85 -5.58
CA TYR A 73 2.20 -16.71 -6.29
C TYR A 73 3.73 -16.85 -6.42
N ILE A 74 4.40 -17.31 -5.37
CA ILE A 74 5.87 -17.47 -5.34
C ILE A 74 6.32 -18.58 -6.28
N LYS A 75 5.61 -19.72 -6.27
CA LYS A 75 5.94 -20.89 -7.09
C LYS A 75 5.52 -20.75 -8.55
N GLU A 76 4.59 -19.84 -8.85
CA GLU A 76 4.05 -19.65 -10.19
C GLU A 76 5.02 -18.91 -11.12
N THR A 77 5.18 -19.47 -12.33
CA THR A 77 6.02 -18.96 -13.41
C THR A 77 5.21 -18.38 -14.56
N ASN A 78 3.96 -18.80 -14.73
CA ASN A 78 3.06 -18.20 -15.71
C ASN A 78 2.64 -16.78 -15.26
N PRO A 79 2.94 -15.72 -16.03
CA PRO A 79 2.71 -14.34 -15.62
C PRO A 79 1.22 -14.00 -15.43
N GLU A 80 0.32 -14.57 -16.22
CA GLU A 80 -1.12 -14.34 -16.10
C GLU A 80 -1.67 -14.95 -14.80
N LYS A 81 -1.30 -16.21 -14.54
CA LYS A 81 -1.71 -16.92 -13.32
C LYS A 81 -1.10 -16.30 -12.07
N LYS A 82 0.13 -15.78 -12.18
CA LYS A 82 0.78 -15.02 -11.12
C LYS A 82 0.01 -13.73 -10.78
N ARG A 83 -0.43 -12.98 -11.79
CA ARG A 83 -1.32 -11.81 -11.59
C ARG A 83 -2.67 -12.17 -10.97
N GLN A 84 -3.22 -13.33 -11.29
CA GLN A 84 -4.44 -13.85 -10.62
C GLN A 84 -4.20 -14.11 -9.13
N TYR A 85 -3.13 -14.84 -8.76
CA TYR A 85 -2.79 -15.09 -7.36
C TYR A 85 -2.46 -13.81 -6.57
N TYR A 86 -1.92 -12.81 -7.25
CA TYR A 86 -1.62 -11.51 -6.65
C TYR A 86 -2.88 -10.78 -6.17
N CYS A 87 -3.95 -10.78 -6.97
CA CYS A 87 -5.08 -9.89 -6.76
C CYS A 87 -5.92 -10.26 -5.52
N HIS A 88 -6.29 -9.24 -4.75
CA HIS A 88 -7.10 -9.39 -3.54
C HIS A 88 -8.60 -9.42 -3.81
N CYS A 89 -9.06 -8.95 -4.98
CA CYS A 89 -10.47 -8.90 -5.34
C CYS A 89 -10.87 -10.18 -6.09
N PRO A 90 -11.78 -11.01 -5.54
CA PRO A 90 -12.21 -12.24 -6.20
C PRO A 90 -12.73 -12.00 -7.61
N ARG A 91 -13.56 -10.97 -7.81
CA ARG A 91 -14.08 -10.58 -9.13
C ARG A 91 -12.98 -10.29 -10.14
N MET A 92 -11.95 -9.56 -9.73
CA MET A 92 -10.84 -9.24 -10.64
C MET A 92 -10.00 -10.49 -10.97
N ARG A 93 -9.88 -11.44 -10.02
CA ARG A 93 -9.21 -12.72 -10.33
C ARG A 93 -9.94 -13.51 -11.39
N ASP A 94 -11.28 -13.51 -11.35
CA ASP A 94 -12.08 -14.19 -12.35
C ASP A 94 -12.01 -13.49 -13.71
N ALA A 95 -12.06 -12.16 -13.73
CA ALA A 95 -11.88 -11.37 -14.96
C ALA A 95 -10.51 -11.59 -15.61
N LEU A 96 -9.46 -11.73 -14.79
CA LEU A 96 -8.11 -12.08 -15.26
C LEU A 96 -8.02 -13.51 -15.84
N LYS A 97 -9.04 -14.38 -15.67
CA LYS A 97 -9.10 -15.70 -16.34
C LYS A 97 -9.70 -15.61 -17.73
N THR A 98 -10.67 -14.72 -17.92
CA THR A 98 -11.49 -14.64 -19.13
C THR A 98 -11.04 -13.53 -20.08
N SER A 99 -10.01 -12.77 -19.72
CA SER A 99 -9.59 -11.55 -20.44
C SER A 99 -10.75 -10.55 -20.62
N GLU A 100 -11.68 -10.53 -19.67
CA GLU A 100 -12.78 -9.57 -19.67
C GLU A 100 -12.24 -8.14 -19.55
N ALA A 101 -12.71 -7.25 -20.42
CA ALA A 101 -12.31 -5.85 -20.41
C ALA A 101 -12.92 -5.13 -19.19
N ILE A 102 -12.20 -5.12 -18.07
CA ILE A 102 -12.55 -4.34 -16.89
C ILE A 102 -11.74 -3.06 -16.83
N SER A 103 -12.43 -1.94 -16.61
CA SER A 103 -11.77 -0.66 -16.43
C SER A 103 -10.76 -0.71 -15.26
N PRO A 104 -9.51 -0.27 -15.45
CA PRO A 104 -8.53 -0.15 -14.38
C PRO A 104 -8.95 0.76 -13.22
N THR A 105 -10.00 1.58 -13.40
CA THR A 105 -10.59 2.38 -12.32
C THR A 105 -11.08 1.52 -11.16
N TYR A 106 -11.48 0.26 -11.39
CA TYR A 106 -11.84 -0.67 -10.31
C TYR A 106 -10.70 -0.90 -9.31
N CYS A 107 -9.44 -0.82 -9.77
CA CYS A 107 -8.28 -1.00 -8.90
C CYS A 107 -8.10 0.15 -7.89
N TYR A 108 -8.80 1.28 -8.04
CA TYR A 108 -8.84 2.33 -7.02
C TYR A 108 -9.51 1.89 -5.71
N CYS A 109 -10.27 0.78 -5.70
CA CYS A 109 -10.66 0.15 -4.43
C CYS A 109 -9.43 -0.22 -3.58
N GLY A 110 -8.38 -0.73 -4.23
CA GLY A 110 -7.09 -0.99 -3.59
C GLY A 110 -6.36 0.28 -3.16
N ALA A 111 -6.47 1.37 -3.93
CA ALA A 111 -5.90 2.67 -3.58
C ALA A 111 -6.62 3.31 -2.37
N GLY A 112 -7.94 3.15 -2.30
CA GLY A 112 -8.78 3.61 -1.20
C GLY A 112 -8.39 3.01 0.15
N PHE A 113 -7.91 1.76 0.17
CA PHE A 113 -7.37 1.15 1.39
C PHE A 113 -6.16 1.93 1.96
N TYR A 114 -5.18 2.29 1.11
CA TYR A 114 -4.03 3.08 1.54
C TYR A 114 -4.39 4.53 1.85
N LYS A 115 -5.35 5.10 1.09
CA LYS A 115 -5.92 6.40 1.40
C LYS A 115 -6.47 6.42 2.83
N GLY A 116 -7.34 5.47 3.17
CA GLY A 116 -7.95 5.40 4.50
C GLY A 116 -6.96 5.25 5.65
N ILE A 117 -5.86 4.50 5.46
CA ILE A 117 -4.80 4.37 6.47
C ILE A 117 -4.17 5.73 6.77
N TRP A 118 -3.74 6.45 5.72
CA TRP A 118 -3.07 7.74 5.91
C TRP A 118 -4.03 8.85 6.33
N GLU A 119 -5.28 8.84 5.87
CA GLU A 119 -6.30 9.77 6.37
C GLU A 119 -6.61 9.53 7.85
N GLU A 120 -6.64 8.27 8.31
CA GLU A 120 -6.84 7.96 9.73
C GLU A 120 -5.65 8.42 10.58
N ILE A 121 -4.42 8.20 10.12
CA ILE A 121 -3.22 8.63 10.85
C ILE A 121 -3.14 10.16 10.92
N LEU A 122 -3.34 10.83 9.79
CA LEU A 122 -3.12 12.27 9.66
C LEU A 122 -4.34 13.11 10.08
N GLN A 123 -5.52 12.50 10.14
CA GLN A 123 -6.82 13.16 10.32
C GLN A 123 -7.04 14.30 9.29
N LYS A 124 -6.54 14.08 8.08
CA LYS A 124 -6.57 15.02 6.95
C LYS A 124 -6.72 14.25 5.65
N PRO A 125 -7.35 14.84 4.62
CA PRO A 125 -7.45 14.18 3.33
C PRO A 125 -6.08 13.97 2.68
N VAL A 126 -5.93 12.86 1.97
CA VAL A 126 -4.76 12.58 1.13
C VAL A 126 -5.18 12.21 -0.29
N GLU A 127 -4.31 12.48 -1.24
CA GLU A 127 -4.50 12.06 -2.62
C GLU A 127 -3.81 10.73 -2.88
N VAL A 128 -4.44 9.88 -3.70
CA VAL A 128 -3.86 8.61 -4.13
C VAL A 128 -3.90 8.46 -5.64
N LYS A 129 -2.83 7.88 -6.19
CA LYS A 129 -2.71 7.59 -7.62
C LYS A 129 -2.29 6.15 -7.83
N LEU A 130 -3.02 5.44 -8.69
CA LEU A 130 -2.64 4.11 -9.12
C LEU A 130 -1.50 4.23 -10.16
N LEU A 131 -0.32 3.71 -9.82
CA LEU A 131 0.86 3.75 -10.68
C LEU A 131 0.95 2.49 -11.54
N GLU A 132 0.82 1.32 -10.92
CA GLU A 132 0.87 0.01 -11.56
C GLU A 132 -0.32 -0.83 -11.09
N SER A 133 -0.80 -1.71 -11.95
CA SER A 133 -1.86 -2.66 -11.64
C SER A 133 -1.75 -3.95 -12.44
N VAL A 134 -1.92 -5.08 -11.76
CA VAL A 134 -2.03 -6.38 -12.41
C VAL A 134 -3.20 -6.47 -13.40
N LEU A 135 -4.23 -5.64 -13.25
CA LEU A 135 -5.32 -5.56 -14.24
C LEU A 135 -4.90 -4.89 -15.55
N LYS A 136 -3.83 -4.07 -15.51
CA LYS A 136 -3.21 -3.44 -16.70
C LYS A 136 -2.09 -4.31 -17.31
N GLY A 137 -1.81 -5.47 -16.72
CA GLY A 137 -0.73 -6.36 -17.13
C GLY A 137 0.57 -6.21 -16.34
N ASP A 138 0.67 -5.27 -15.40
CA ASP A 138 1.85 -5.09 -14.56
C ASP A 138 2.07 -6.29 -13.61
N ASP A 139 3.30 -6.52 -13.14
CA ASP A 139 3.62 -7.64 -12.24
C ASP A 139 3.12 -7.44 -10.80
N VAL A 140 2.95 -6.18 -10.41
CA VAL A 140 2.53 -5.76 -9.07
C VAL A 140 1.58 -4.56 -9.16
N CYS A 141 0.89 -4.26 -8.05
CA CYS A 141 0.15 -3.03 -7.90
C CYS A 141 0.95 -2.04 -7.04
N LYS A 142 1.18 -0.83 -7.57
CA LYS A 142 1.78 0.29 -6.84
C LYS A 142 0.82 1.47 -6.75
N ILE A 143 0.75 2.07 -5.57
CA ILE A 143 -0.10 3.21 -5.27
C ILE A 143 0.79 4.30 -4.68
N ALA A 144 0.75 5.49 -5.28
CA ALA A 144 1.30 6.69 -4.65
C ALA A 144 0.25 7.25 -3.69
N VAL A 145 0.67 7.56 -2.47
CA VAL A 145 -0.09 8.37 -1.50
C VAL A 145 0.65 9.69 -1.33
N HIS A 146 0.02 10.79 -1.69
CA HIS A 146 0.58 12.13 -1.55
C HIS A 146 0.18 12.69 -0.20
N LEU A 147 1.18 12.83 0.68
CA LEU A 147 1.01 13.38 2.01
C LEU A 147 0.90 14.91 1.91
N PRO A 148 0.07 15.55 2.76
CA PRO A 148 -0.03 16.99 2.80
C PRO A 148 1.34 17.59 3.14
N LEU A 149 1.78 18.57 2.36
CA LEU A 149 2.93 19.39 2.73
C LEU A 149 2.57 20.08 4.05
N SER A 150 3.51 20.10 5.01
CA SER A 150 3.33 20.86 6.23
C SER A 150 3.09 22.32 5.84
N GLN A 151 1.85 22.79 5.99
CA GLN A 151 1.60 24.22 5.94
C GLN A 151 2.30 24.80 7.17
N SER A 152 3.44 25.46 6.96
CA SER A 152 3.86 26.54 7.86
C SER A 152 2.65 27.46 7.97
N THR A 153 2.19 27.70 9.20
CA THR A 153 1.00 28.49 9.50
C THR A 153 1.10 29.88 8.86
N ALA A 154 0.52 30.06 7.68
CA ALA A 154 0.16 31.37 7.19
C ALA A 154 -1.26 31.65 7.71
N SER A 155 -1.33 32.36 8.81
CA SER A 155 -2.57 32.96 9.30
C SER A 155 -3.11 33.91 8.23
N THR A 156 -4.19 33.51 7.55
CA THR A 156 -5.00 34.45 6.78
C THR A 156 -5.75 35.34 7.77
N PRO A 157 -5.57 36.68 7.77
CA PRO A 157 -6.37 37.54 8.62
C PRO A 157 -7.82 37.53 8.10
N ALA A 158 -8.77 37.46 9.04
CA ALA A 158 -10.19 37.62 8.74
C ALA A 158 -10.41 38.96 8.03
N ARG A 159 -11.07 38.92 6.87
CA ARG A 159 -11.58 40.13 6.23
C ARG A 159 -12.75 40.65 7.05
N VAL A 160 -12.59 41.91 7.48
CA VAL A 160 -13.65 42.80 8.01
C VAL A 160 -14.65 43.12 6.91
#